data_AF-A0A0L8HPD6-F1
#
_entry.id   AF-A0A0L8HPD6-F1
#
_cell.length_a   1.000
_cell.length_b   1.000
_cell.length_c   1.000
_cell.angle_alpha   90.00
_cell.angle_beta   90.00
_cell.angle_gamma   90.00
#
_symmetry.space_group_name_H-M   'P 1'
#
loop_
_entity.id
_entity.type
_entity.pdbx_description
1 polymer ?
#
loop_
_entity_poly.entity_id
_entity_poly.type
_entity_poly.pdbx_seq_one_letter_code
_entity_poly.pdbx_strand_id
1 'polypeptide(L)'
;MALYPSLEDMKVDQMVKAQQTAYASNHAIQYPAQSEHGHLYPTLGDYMGLPLTPELVQDMAPPANMQVALSRGHSDQMQVAPITGANKGLVRAEIKQGIREVVLCKDEHGKIGLRLRHVNNGVFVALVQSGSPAAMAGLRFGDQILQIDNQSVAGWDNDKVHKYLKSANPQKICMAVRDRPFERTVTMQKDSSGYVGFVYKDGKIKSLVKDSSAARNGLLTDHQLIEVNGQNVVGLKDADIGAIIDAGGRTITVTVMPSVIYEHVVKCMGNSLMKKLMDHSIPDL
;
A
#
# COMPACT_ATOMS: atom_id res chain seq x y z
N MET A 1 18.95 10.03 -12.89
CA MET A 1 17.56 9.54 -12.84
C MET A 1 17.04 9.81 -11.44
N ALA A 2 15.86 10.44 -11.31
CA ALA A 2 15.26 10.69 -10.00
C ALA A 2 14.86 9.33 -9.36
N LEU A 3 15.24 9.12 -8.10
CA LEU A 3 15.01 7.86 -7.39
C LEU A 3 13.55 7.67 -6.93
N TYR A 4 12.70 8.67 -7.15
CA TYR A 4 11.32 8.73 -6.64
C TYR A 4 10.35 9.25 -7.70
N PRO A 5 9.13 8.69 -7.80
CA PRO A 5 8.10 9.16 -8.73
C PRO A 5 7.74 10.63 -8.49
N SER A 6 7.76 11.39 -9.58
CA SER A 6 7.50 12.83 -9.64
C SER A 6 6.07 13.12 -10.13
N LEU A 7 5.61 14.36 -9.93
CA LEU A 7 4.34 14.82 -10.50
C LEU A 7 4.34 14.77 -12.02
N GLU A 8 5.51 14.87 -12.65
CA GLU A 8 5.68 14.73 -14.09
C GLU A 8 5.42 13.28 -14.51
N ASP A 9 5.95 12.31 -13.76
CA ASP A 9 5.72 10.87 -14.02
C ASP A 9 4.22 10.51 -13.94
N MET A 10 3.48 11.09 -12.98
CA MET A 10 2.02 10.91 -12.88
C MET A 10 1.30 11.44 -14.13
N LYS A 11 1.66 12.64 -14.59
CA LYS A 11 1.03 13.26 -15.78
C LYS A 11 1.35 12.48 -17.05
N VAL A 12 2.57 11.97 -17.17
CA VAL A 12 2.98 11.10 -18.28
C VAL A 12 2.19 9.80 -18.26
N ASP A 13 2.06 9.14 -17.10
CA ASP A 13 1.25 7.93 -16.95
C ASP A 13 -0.23 8.17 -17.30
N GLN A 14 -0.81 9.29 -16.85
CA GLN A 14 -2.16 9.70 -17.24
C GLN A 14 -2.28 9.90 -18.75
N MET A 15 -1.30 10.56 -19.39
CA MET A 15 -1.30 10.79 -20.84
C MET A 15 -1.19 9.48 -21.61
N VAL A 16 -0.31 8.56 -21.20
CA VAL A 16 -0.16 7.24 -21.83
C VAL A 16 -1.45 6.42 -21.70
N LYS A 17 -2.07 6.39 -20.51
CA LYS A 17 -3.36 5.71 -20.30
C LYS A 17 -4.49 6.32 -21.13
N ALA A 18 -4.56 7.66 -21.21
CA ALA A 18 -5.53 8.35 -22.03
C ALA A 18 -5.33 8.03 -23.52
N GLN A 19 -4.08 7.96 -23.99
CA GLN A 19 -3.75 7.62 -25.37
C GLN A 19 -4.08 6.15 -25.68
N GLN A 20 -3.76 5.21 -24.78
CA GLN A 20 -4.15 3.79 -24.91
C GLN A 20 -5.68 3.62 -24.93
N THR A 21 -6.42 4.35 -24.10
CA THR A 21 -7.89 4.33 -24.10
C THR A 21 -8.47 4.93 -25.38
N ALA A 22 -7.84 5.97 -25.94
CA ALA A 22 -8.20 6.55 -27.23
C ALA A 22 -7.87 5.60 -28.42
N TYR A 23 -6.79 4.81 -28.33
CA TYR A 23 -6.49 3.77 -29.32
C TYR A 23 -7.45 2.59 -29.23
N ALA A 24 -7.90 2.20 -28.03
CA ALA A 24 -8.89 1.14 -27.82
C ALA A 24 -10.29 1.49 -28.34
N SER A 25 -10.61 2.78 -28.51
CA SER A 25 -11.90 3.24 -29.05
C SER A 25 -11.97 3.27 -30.59
N ASN A 26 -10.85 3.05 -31.30
CA ASN A 26 -10.81 3.12 -32.77
C ASN A 26 -10.50 1.80 -33.49
N HIS A 27 -10.30 0.69 -32.80
CA HIS A 27 -10.26 -0.63 -33.45
C HIS A 27 -10.91 -1.71 -32.58
N ALA A 28 -12.05 -2.22 -33.04
CA ALA A 28 -12.50 -3.55 -32.66
C ALA A 28 -11.42 -4.54 -33.10
N ILE A 29 -10.66 -5.09 -32.14
CA ILE A 29 -9.74 -6.19 -32.41
C ILE A 29 -10.58 -7.43 -32.68
N GLN A 30 -10.68 -7.77 -33.95
CA GLN A 30 -11.19 -9.05 -34.42
C GLN A 30 -10.12 -10.10 -34.09
N TYR A 31 -10.36 -10.95 -33.09
CA TYR A 31 -9.47 -12.06 -32.76
C TYR A 31 -9.42 -13.02 -33.96
N PRO A 32 -8.23 -13.41 -34.45
CA PRO A 32 -8.12 -14.53 -35.38
C PRO A 32 -8.58 -15.80 -34.67
N ALA A 33 -9.36 -16.63 -35.37
CA ALA A 33 -9.77 -17.93 -34.88
C ALA A 33 -8.55 -18.72 -34.38
N GLN A 34 -8.70 -19.33 -33.20
CA GLN A 34 -7.72 -20.22 -32.60
C GLN A 34 -7.41 -21.36 -33.58
N SER A 35 -6.16 -21.40 -34.05
CA SER A 35 -5.57 -22.63 -34.59
C SER A 35 -5.03 -23.42 -33.41
N GLU A 36 -5.48 -24.66 -33.29
CA GLU A 36 -4.94 -25.63 -32.35
C GLU A 36 -3.44 -25.83 -32.60
N HIS A 37 -2.71 -26.14 -31.52
CA HIS A 37 -1.24 -26.32 -31.39
C HIS A 37 -0.51 -25.15 -30.73
N GLY A 38 -0.63 -25.08 -29.39
CA GLY A 38 0.11 -24.14 -28.55
C GLY A 38 1.57 -24.55 -28.35
N HIS A 39 2.49 -23.75 -28.87
CA HIS A 39 3.90 -23.76 -28.46
C HIS A 39 4.08 -22.75 -27.32
N LEU A 40 4.63 -23.21 -26.18
CA LEU A 40 4.74 -22.43 -24.94
C LEU A 40 5.82 -21.33 -24.96
N TYR A 41 6.64 -21.27 -26.01
CA TYR A 41 7.68 -20.25 -26.19
C TYR A 41 7.55 -19.58 -27.57
N PRO A 42 7.82 -18.26 -27.67
CA PRO A 42 7.96 -17.59 -28.96
C PRO A 42 9.05 -18.28 -29.78
N THR A 43 8.76 -18.59 -31.05
CA THR A 43 9.72 -19.19 -31.97
C THR A 43 10.83 -18.19 -32.30
N LEU A 44 11.93 -18.24 -31.53
CA LEU A 44 13.16 -17.50 -31.82
C LEU A 44 13.93 -18.22 -32.92
N GLY A 45 13.52 -17.99 -34.18
CA GLY A 45 14.20 -18.57 -35.35
C GLY A 45 15.66 -18.10 -35.48
N ASP A 46 15.95 -16.86 -35.10
CA ASP A 46 17.31 -16.29 -35.08
C ASP A 46 17.46 -15.37 -33.88
N TYR A 47 18.24 -15.80 -32.88
CA TYR A 47 18.62 -14.95 -31.75
C TYR A 47 20.12 -14.76 -31.75
N MET A 48 20.58 -13.51 -31.87
CA MET A 48 22.00 -13.13 -31.80
C MET A 48 22.92 -13.84 -32.83
N GLY A 49 22.40 -14.17 -34.02
CA GLY A 49 23.18 -14.78 -35.10
C GLY A 49 23.55 -16.25 -34.86
N LEU A 50 22.92 -16.90 -33.89
CA LEU A 50 23.01 -18.34 -33.66
C LEU A 50 21.76 -19.02 -34.24
N PRO A 51 21.89 -19.92 -35.24
CA PRO A 51 20.76 -20.65 -35.78
C PRO A 51 20.29 -21.67 -34.73
N LEU A 52 19.21 -21.35 -34.02
CA LEU A 52 18.56 -22.26 -33.08
C LEU A 52 17.63 -23.19 -33.88
N THR A 53 18.19 -24.26 -34.43
CA THR A 53 17.36 -25.28 -35.09
C THR A 53 16.44 -25.93 -34.05
N PRO A 54 15.22 -26.35 -34.46
CA PRO A 54 14.26 -26.99 -33.54
C PRO A 54 14.85 -28.22 -32.82
N GLU A 55 15.78 -28.92 -33.46
CA GLU A 55 16.49 -30.06 -32.91
C GLU A 55 17.39 -29.69 -31.72
N LEU A 56 18.09 -28.54 -31.79
CA LEU A 56 18.95 -28.04 -30.71
C LEU A 56 18.16 -27.62 -29.48
N VAL A 57 16.97 -27.03 -29.69
CA VAL A 57 16.07 -26.65 -28.59
C VAL A 57 15.49 -27.88 -27.89
N GLN A 58 15.25 -28.95 -28.65
CA GLN A 58 14.69 -30.20 -28.13
C GLN A 58 15.74 -31.02 -27.35
N ASP A 59 17.01 -30.91 -27.71
CA ASP A 59 18.13 -31.52 -26.99
C ASP A 59 18.50 -30.78 -25.69
N MET A 60 18.24 -29.47 -25.63
CA MET A 60 18.38 -28.66 -24.41
C MET A 60 17.15 -28.69 -23.50
N ALA A 61 16.04 -29.28 -23.94
CA ALA A 61 14.85 -29.42 -23.12
C ALA A 61 15.15 -30.39 -21.96
N PRO A 62 14.88 -30.00 -20.70
CA PRO A 62 15.07 -30.92 -19.58
C PRO A 62 14.23 -32.18 -19.81
N PRO A 63 14.76 -33.38 -19.49
CA PRO A 63 13.99 -34.62 -19.63
C PRO A 63 12.68 -34.48 -18.88
N ALA A 64 11.57 -34.93 -19.48
CA ALA A 64 10.20 -34.80 -18.95
C ALA A 64 10.01 -35.39 -17.53
N ASN A 65 11.01 -36.13 -17.02
CA ASN A 65 11.07 -36.64 -15.65
C ASN A 65 11.64 -35.66 -14.61
N MET A 66 12.03 -34.45 -14.99
CA MET A 66 12.21 -33.32 -14.06
C MET A 66 10.93 -32.48 -13.95
N GLN A 67 9.79 -33.16 -13.82
CA GLN A 67 8.71 -32.54 -13.05
C GLN A 67 9.23 -32.41 -11.63
N VAL A 68 9.50 -31.17 -11.21
CA VAL A 68 9.70 -30.87 -9.80
C VAL A 68 8.38 -31.28 -9.13
N ALA A 69 8.37 -32.48 -8.55
CA ALA A 69 7.24 -32.94 -7.77
C ALA A 69 7.00 -31.86 -6.70
N LEU A 70 5.78 -31.33 -6.66
CA LEU A 70 5.32 -30.61 -5.48
C LEU A 70 5.45 -31.61 -4.33
N SER A 71 6.51 -31.46 -3.55
CA SER A 71 6.76 -32.25 -2.35
C SER A 71 5.53 -32.13 -1.44
N ARG A 72 4.66 -33.15 -1.45
CA ARG A 72 3.82 -33.46 -0.30
C ARG A 72 4.74 -34.01 0.78
N GLY A 73 5.44 -33.09 1.45
CA GLY A 73 6.34 -33.40 2.55
C GLY A 73 5.52 -33.69 3.80
N HIS A 74 5.41 -34.96 4.14
CA HIS A 74 5.21 -35.37 5.52
C HIS A 74 6.61 -35.40 6.16
N SER A 75 7.00 -34.36 6.90
CA SER A 75 8.01 -34.41 7.96
C SER A 75 8.27 -33.02 8.56
N ASP A 76 8.64 -33.07 9.83
CA ASP A 76 8.67 -32.03 10.84
C ASP A 76 9.83 -31.02 10.70
N GLN A 77 9.90 -30.27 9.60
CA GLN A 77 10.85 -29.15 9.47
C GLN A 77 10.23 -27.91 8.82
N MET A 78 10.41 -26.79 9.51
CA MET A 78 10.05 -25.40 9.23
C MET A 78 10.05 -25.01 7.73
N GLN A 79 8.95 -25.29 7.02
CA GLN A 79 8.67 -24.65 5.74
C GLN A 79 8.02 -23.29 5.99
N VAL A 80 8.76 -22.22 5.69
CA VAL A 80 8.16 -20.87 5.56
C VAL A 80 7.36 -20.90 4.26
N ALA A 81 6.05 -21.10 4.34
CA ALA A 81 5.19 -21.05 3.17
C ALA A 81 5.42 -19.71 2.44
N PRO A 82 5.58 -19.70 1.10
CA PRO A 82 5.60 -18.46 0.36
C PRO A 82 4.31 -17.70 0.69
N ILE A 83 4.44 -16.42 1.06
CA ILE A 83 3.30 -15.54 1.34
C ILE A 83 2.67 -15.24 -0.04
N THR A 84 1.95 -16.21 -0.60
CA THR A 84 1.32 -16.12 -1.91
C THR A 84 0.28 -15.01 -1.89
N GLY A 85 0.17 -14.26 -3.00
CA GLY A 85 -0.64 -13.03 -3.18
C GLY A 85 -2.16 -13.11 -2.93
N ALA A 86 -2.66 -14.17 -2.30
CA ALA A 86 -4.04 -14.30 -1.84
C ALA A 86 -4.27 -13.77 -0.41
N ASN A 87 -3.22 -13.32 0.31
CA ASN A 87 -3.39 -12.76 1.65
C ASN A 87 -4.03 -11.37 1.57
N LYS A 88 -5.31 -11.26 1.96
CA LYS A 88 -6.06 -9.99 1.96
C LYS A 88 -5.37 -8.88 2.76
N GLY A 89 -4.69 -9.23 3.86
CA GLY A 89 -3.96 -8.26 4.68
C GLY A 89 -2.75 -7.66 3.94
N LEU A 90 -2.06 -8.46 3.14
CA LEU A 90 -0.95 -8.00 2.31
C LEU A 90 -1.44 -7.03 1.22
N VAL A 91 -2.50 -7.39 0.50
CA VAL A 91 -3.06 -6.55 -0.57
C VAL A 91 -3.60 -5.22 -0.01
N ARG A 92 -4.26 -5.24 1.16
CA ARG A 92 -4.79 -4.03 1.81
C ARG A 92 -3.70 -3.09 2.35
N ALA A 93 -2.58 -3.67 2.78
CA ALA A 93 -1.45 -2.95 3.36
C ALA A 93 -0.38 -2.56 2.31
N GLU A 94 -0.62 -2.88 1.03
CA GLU A 94 0.29 -2.50 -0.05
C GLU A 94 0.38 -0.97 -0.15
N ILE A 95 1.60 -0.45 -0.11
CA ILE A 95 1.90 0.96 -0.32
C ILE A 95 2.35 1.10 -1.77
N LYS A 96 1.50 1.69 -2.61
CA LYS A 96 1.85 1.96 -4.01
C LYS A 96 2.87 3.10 -4.03
N GLN A 97 4.01 2.90 -4.67
CA GLN A 97 5.05 3.94 -4.73
C GLN A 97 4.72 5.12 -5.66
N GLY A 98 3.58 5.07 -6.35
CA GLY A 98 3.13 6.10 -7.28
C GLY A 98 2.41 7.28 -6.60
N ILE A 99 2.30 8.38 -7.36
CA ILE A 99 1.38 9.47 -7.04
C ILE A 99 0.03 9.13 -7.69
N ARG A 100 -1.05 9.27 -6.93
CA ARG A 100 -2.43 9.06 -7.41
C ARG A 100 -3.21 10.36 -7.35
N GLU A 101 -4.14 10.52 -8.28
CA GLU A 101 -5.12 11.59 -8.23
C GLU A 101 -6.36 11.12 -7.47
N VAL A 102 -6.86 11.97 -6.58
CA VAL A 102 -8.04 11.73 -5.77
C VAL A 102 -9.00 12.89 -5.97
N VAL A 103 -10.25 12.59 -6.33
CA VAL A 103 -11.29 13.60 -6.51
C VAL A 103 -12.26 13.50 -5.34
N LEU A 104 -12.47 14.61 -4.64
CA LEU A 104 -13.34 14.69 -3.48
C LEU A 104 -14.47 15.69 -3.70
N CYS A 105 -15.59 15.43 -3.03
CA CYS A 105 -16.71 16.36 -2.92
C CYS A 105 -16.90 16.73 -1.45
N LYS A 106 -17.36 17.95 -1.16
CA LYS A 106 -17.73 18.34 0.21
C LYS A 106 -19.04 17.66 0.60
N ASP A 107 -19.18 17.35 1.88
CA ASP A 107 -20.42 16.90 2.49
C ASP A 107 -21.45 18.05 2.58
N GLU A 108 -22.65 17.73 3.08
CA GLU A 108 -23.74 18.69 3.29
C GLU A 108 -23.35 19.86 4.21
N HIS A 109 -22.32 19.67 5.05
CA HIS A 109 -21.78 20.67 5.96
C HIS A 109 -20.59 21.45 5.37
N GLY A 110 -20.27 21.27 4.09
CA GLY A 110 -19.14 21.93 3.43
C GLY A 110 -17.78 21.43 3.93
N LYS A 111 -17.69 20.21 4.45
CA LYS A 111 -16.47 19.58 4.96
C LYS A 111 -16.12 18.34 4.15
N ILE A 112 -14.85 17.96 4.19
CA ILE A 112 -14.34 16.75 3.54
C ILE A 112 -13.94 15.67 4.56
N GLY A 113 -13.90 16.02 5.85
CA GLY A 113 -13.48 15.12 6.93
C GLY A 113 -11.96 14.89 7.04
N LEU A 114 -11.14 15.82 6.56
CA LEU A 114 -9.68 15.74 6.67
C LEU A 114 -9.11 16.75 7.67
N ARG A 115 -8.07 16.32 8.37
CA ARG A 115 -7.15 17.22 9.06
C ARG A 115 -5.76 17.05 8.46
N LEU A 116 -5.23 18.15 7.92
CA LEU A 116 -3.91 18.20 7.33
C LEU A 116 -2.89 18.84 8.28
N ARG A 117 -1.65 18.38 8.19
CA ARG A 117 -0.50 18.87 8.96
C ARG A 117 0.69 19.18 8.06
N HIS A 118 1.25 20.37 8.24
CA HIS A 118 2.53 20.77 7.68
C HIS A 118 3.68 20.11 8.46
N VAL A 119 4.55 19.38 7.76
CA VAL A 119 5.78 18.76 8.27
C VAL A 119 6.89 18.97 7.24
N ASN A 120 7.98 19.64 7.62
CA ASN A 120 9.16 19.88 6.76
C ASN A 120 8.83 20.36 5.33
N ASN A 121 8.01 21.40 5.18
CA ASN A 121 7.56 21.96 3.89
C ASN A 121 6.63 21.06 3.06
N GLY A 122 6.22 19.90 3.59
CA GLY A 122 5.19 19.04 3.03
C GLY A 122 3.88 19.12 3.81
N VAL A 123 2.78 18.72 3.17
CA VAL A 123 1.45 18.63 3.79
C VAL A 123 1.04 17.16 3.87
N PHE A 124 0.71 16.70 5.07
CA PHE A 124 0.39 15.30 5.36
C PHE A 124 -1.00 15.16 5.98
N VAL A 125 -1.63 14.02 5.75
CA VAL A 125 -2.90 13.67 6.37
C VAL A 125 -2.68 13.19 7.79
N ALA A 126 -3.22 13.94 8.76
CA ALA A 126 -3.10 13.65 10.19
C ALA A 126 -4.37 12.99 10.77
N LEU A 127 -5.54 13.25 10.17
CA LEU A 127 -6.79 12.60 10.55
C LEU A 127 -7.71 12.47 9.34
N VAL A 128 -8.32 11.31 9.21
CA VAL A 128 -9.40 11.03 8.27
C VAL A 128 -10.62 10.65 9.08
N GLN A 129 -11.72 11.36 8.90
CA GLN A 129 -12.96 11.09 9.62
C GLN A 129 -13.69 9.89 9.01
N SER A 130 -14.11 8.93 9.83
CA SER A 130 -14.91 7.79 9.35
C SER A 130 -16.21 8.25 8.69
N GLY A 131 -16.57 7.63 7.56
CA GLY A 131 -17.76 7.98 6.78
C GLY A 131 -17.71 9.34 6.06
N SER A 132 -16.54 9.99 6.03
CA SER A 132 -16.37 11.25 5.30
C SER A 132 -16.03 11.04 3.82
N PRO A 133 -16.21 12.06 2.96
CA PRO A 133 -15.77 12.00 1.57
C PRO A 133 -14.29 11.61 1.42
N ALA A 134 -13.43 12.00 2.36
CA ALA A 134 -12.03 11.62 2.36
C ALA A 134 -11.77 10.14 2.64
N ALA A 135 -12.53 9.54 3.56
CA ALA A 135 -12.46 8.10 3.81
C ALA A 135 -12.92 7.31 2.57
N MET A 136 -14.03 7.75 1.96
CA MET A 136 -14.55 7.13 0.72
C MET A 136 -13.58 7.26 -0.45
N ALA A 137 -12.82 8.37 -0.51
CA ALA A 137 -11.81 8.59 -1.52
C ALA A 137 -10.51 7.81 -1.28
N GLY A 138 -10.43 7.01 -0.20
CA GLY A 138 -9.31 6.13 0.11
C GLY A 138 -8.10 6.83 0.73
N LEU A 139 -8.26 8.08 1.20
CA LEU A 139 -7.20 8.78 1.91
C LEU A 139 -6.97 8.15 3.29
N ARG A 140 -5.72 8.03 3.69
CA ARG A 140 -5.32 7.44 4.97
C ARG A 140 -4.40 8.36 5.75
N PHE A 141 -4.20 8.01 7.02
CA PHE A 141 -3.14 8.60 7.83
C PHE A 141 -1.80 8.50 7.09
N GLY A 142 -0.97 9.53 7.19
CA GLY A 142 0.38 9.51 6.64
C GLY A 142 0.47 9.81 5.14
N ASP A 143 -0.66 9.88 4.41
CA ASP A 143 -0.68 10.31 3.00
C ASP A 143 -0.12 11.73 2.84
N GLN A 144 0.68 11.95 1.80
CA GLN A 144 1.25 13.25 1.47
C GLN A 144 0.46 13.91 0.34
N ILE A 145 -0.03 15.12 0.59
CA ILE A 145 -0.68 15.94 -0.44
C ILE A 145 0.39 16.76 -1.15
N LEU A 146 0.46 16.62 -2.48
CA LEU A 146 1.40 17.33 -3.34
C LEU A 146 0.74 18.51 -4.05
N GLN A 147 -0.51 18.35 -4.46
CA GLN A 147 -1.29 19.39 -5.11
C GLN A 147 -2.77 19.35 -4.69
N ILE A 148 -3.42 20.52 -4.68
CA ILE A 148 -4.88 20.69 -4.53
C ILE A 148 -5.34 21.63 -5.66
N ASP A 149 -6.31 21.21 -6.46
CA ASP A 149 -6.87 21.96 -7.61
C ASP A 149 -5.78 22.53 -8.53
N ASN A 150 -4.80 21.70 -8.89
CA ASN A 150 -3.61 22.03 -9.69
C ASN A 150 -2.60 23.00 -9.05
N GLN A 151 -2.79 23.40 -7.79
CA GLN A 151 -1.82 24.22 -7.05
C GLN A 151 -0.91 23.34 -6.20
N SER A 152 0.41 23.58 -6.28
CA SER A 152 1.36 22.91 -5.39
C SER A 152 1.21 23.43 -3.96
N VAL A 153 1.11 22.49 -3.02
CA VAL A 153 0.98 22.78 -1.59
C VAL A 153 2.32 22.79 -0.86
N ALA A 154 3.44 22.66 -1.58
CA ALA A 154 4.77 22.71 -1.01
C ALA A 154 4.99 24.06 -0.28
N GLY A 155 5.46 24.00 0.96
CA GLY A 155 5.68 25.16 1.82
C GLY A 155 4.41 25.85 2.32
N TRP A 156 3.23 25.26 2.15
CA TRP A 156 2.02 25.84 2.74
C TRP A 156 1.95 25.55 4.23
N ASP A 157 1.65 26.61 5.00
CA ASP A 157 1.30 26.47 6.40
C ASP A 157 -0.06 25.79 6.60
N ASN A 158 -0.25 25.27 7.80
CA ASN A 158 -1.49 24.64 8.22
C ASN A 158 -2.72 25.54 7.97
N ASP A 159 -2.67 26.79 8.39
CA ASP A 159 -3.81 27.70 8.26
C ASP A 159 -4.11 28.03 6.81
N LYS A 160 -3.07 28.14 5.97
CA LYS A 160 -3.20 28.37 4.53
C LYS A 160 -3.90 27.20 3.85
N VAL A 161 -3.48 25.97 4.13
CA VAL A 161 -4.11 24.74 3.60
C VAL A 161 -5.59 24.66 4.04
N HIS A 162 -5.86 24.85 5.32
CA HIS A 162 -7.23 24.79 5.86
C HIS A 162 -8.13 25.90 5.31
N LYS A 163 -7.59 27.10 5.12
CA LYS A 163 -8.32 28.22 4.49
C LYS A 163 -8.63 27.91 3.03
N TYR A 164 -7.66 27.39 2.29
CA TYR A 164 -7.84 27.01 0.89
C TYR A 164 -8.93 25.95 0.72
N LEU A 165 -8.90 24.89 1.52
CA LEU A 165 -9.92 23.84 1.48
C LEU A 165 -11.33 24.35 1.83
N LYS A 166 -11.43 25.30 2.76
CA LYS A 166 -12.71 25.95 3.07
C LYS A 166 -13.25 26.74 1.87
N SER A 167 -12.41 27.47 1.14
CA SER A 167 -12.81 28.24 -0.05
C SER A 167 -12.93 27.43 -1.34
N ALA A 168 -12.39 26.21 -1.40
CA ALA A 168 -12.41 25.37 -2.59
C ALA A 168 -13.84 25.02 -3.04
N ASN A 169 -13.99 24.65 -4.32
CA ASN A 169 -15.29 24.30 -4.89
C ASN A 169 -15.91 23.11 -4.12
N PRO A 170 -17.16 23.23 -3.63
CA PRO A 170 -17.82 22.13 -2.93
C PRO A 170 -18.04 20.87 -3.77
N GLN A 171 -18.20 21.02 -5.08
CA GLN A 171 -18.58 19.92 -5.98
C GLN A 171 -17.39 19.08 -6.44
N LYS A 172 -16.19 19.66 -6.46
CA LYS A 172 -14.99 18.97 -6.98
C LYS A 172 -13.73 19.60 -6.41
N ILE A 173 -12.96 18.78 -5.70
CA ILE A 173 -11.62 19.09 -5.20
C ILE A 173 -10.69 17.99 -5.72
N CYS A 174 -9.75 18.33 -6.58
CA CYS A 174 -8.76 17.39 -7.09
C CYS A 174 -7.49 17.46 -6.23
N MET A 175 -7.01 16.32 -5.73
CA MET A 175 -5.76 16.23 -4.97
C MET A 175 -4.80 15.26 -5.64
N ALA A 176 -3.53 15.67 -5.79
CA ALA A 176 -2.45 14.74 -6.13
C ALA A 176 -1.81 14.26 -4.82
N VAL A 177 -1.84 12.95 -4.59
CA VAL A 177 -1.48 12.31 -3.32
C VAL A 177 -0.39 11.28 -3.54
N ARG A 178 0.62 11.30 -2.67
CA ARG A 178 1.61 10.24 -2.56
C ARG A 178 1.28 9.37 -1.36
N ASP A 179 1.16 8.08 -1.60
CA ASP A 179 0.73 7.12 -0.59
C ASP A 179 1.84 6.94 0.46
N ARG A 180 1.53 7.35 1.69
CA ARG A 180 2.24 6.98 2.93
C ARG A 180 3.78 6.91 2.81
N PRO A 181 4.47 8.01 2.44
CA PRO A 181 5.91 7.99 2.11
C PRO A 181 6.84 7.64 3.28
N PHE A 182 6.36 7.72 4.52
CA PHE A 182 7.15 7.41 5.73
C PHE A 182 6.74 6.11 6.39
N GLU A 183 5.85 5.35 5.75
CA GLU A 183 5.37 4.08 6.27
C GLU A 183 6.10 2.91 5.63
N ARG A 184 6.24 1.84 6.41
CA ARG A 184 6.82 0.58 5.96
C ARG A 184 5.92 -0.57 6.36
N THR A 185 5.65 -1.46 5.41
CA THR A 185 4.89 -2.69 5.63
C THR A 185 5.83 -3.84 5.96
N VAL A 186 5.51 -4.61 7.01
CA VAL A 186 6.24 -5.81 7.42
C VAL A 186 5.23 -6.94 7.62
N THR A 187 5.38 -8.01 6.84
CA THR A 187 4.56 -9.22 7.00
C THR A 187 5.30 -10.25 7.83
N MET A 188 4.60 -10.82 8.79
CA MET A 188 5.13 -11.74 9.79
C MET A 188 4.14 -12.89 9.99
N GLN A 189 4.58 -13.95 10.64
CA GLN A 189 3.77 -15.12 10.94
C GLN A 189 3.74 -15.38 12.44
N LYS A 190 2.55 -15.71 12.95
CA LYS A 190 2.37 -16.22 14.32
C LYS A 190 3.05 -17.58 14.46
N ASP A 191 3.65 -17.79 15.62
CA ASP A 191 4.16 -19.08 16.06
C ASP A 191 3.02 -20.04 16.49
N SER A 192 3.39 -21.22 16.99
CA SER A 192 2.42 -22.20 17.52
C SER A 192 1.66 -21.70 18.75
N SER A 193 2.19 -20.70 19.46
CA SER A 193 1.57 -20.08 20.62
C SER A 193 0.71 -18.87 20.27
N GLY A 194 0.63 -18.50 18.97
CA GLY A 194 -0.18 -17.38 18.48
C GLY A 194 0.53 -16.03 18.49
N TYR A 195 1.83 -15.96 18.82
CA TYR A 195 2.57 -14.71 18.95
C TYR A 195 3.44 -14.42 17.72
N VAL A 196 3.55 -13.14 17.37
CA VAL A 196 4.46 -12.66 16.31
C VAL A 196 5.84 -12.29 16.87
N GLY A 197 5.88 -11.88 18.15
CA GLY A 197 7.09 -11.64 18.94
C GLY A 197 7.59 -10.19 18.98
N PHE A 198 6.69 -9.23 19.17
CA PHE A 198 7.07 -7.85 19.51
C PHE A 198 6.21 -7.34 20.67
N VAL A 199 6.77 -6.42 21.45
CA VAL A 199 6.10 -5.75 22.57
C VAL A 199 5.90 -4.29 22.18
N TYR A 200 4.69 -3.78 22.37
CA TYR A 200 4.34 -2.39 22.12
C TYR A 200 3.64 -1.78 23.33
N LYS A 201 3.68 -0.45 23.41
CA LYS A 201 3.00 0.34 24.43
C LYS A 201 2.53 1.65 23.81
N ASP A 202 1.27 2.00 24.02
CA ASP A 202 0.59 3.15 23.40
C ASP A 202 0.77 3.14 21.87
N GLY A 203 0.67 1.95 21.27
CA GLY A 203 0.93 1.70 19.84
C GLY A 203 2.40 1.81 19.39
N LYS A 204 3.34 2.16 20.26
CA LYS A 204 4.78 2.26 19.95
C LYS A 204 5.50 0.94 20.23
N ILE A 205 6.24 0.41 19.26
CA ILE A 205 7.05 -0.81 19.40
C ILE A 205 8.26 -0.53 20.30
N LYS A 206 8.36 -1.27 21.40
CA LYS A 206 9.40 -1.11 22.43
C LYS A 206 10.53 -2.13 22.28
N SER A 207 10.19 -3.40 22.08
CA SER A 207 11.17 -4.47 22.01
C SER A 207 10.69 -5.61 21.14
N LEU A 208 11.65 -6.40 20.65
CA LEU A 208 11.40 -7.59 19.85
C LEU A 208 11.85 -8.82 20.64
N VAL A 209 11.09 -9.90 20.52
CA VAL A 209 11.46 -11.20 21.07
C VAL A 209 12.50 -11.83 20.14
N LYS A 210 13.59 -12.36 20.71
CA LYS A 210 14.63 -13.05 19.95
C LYS A 210 14.05 -14.27 19.22
N ASP A 211 14.57 -14.57 18.03
CA ASP A 211 14.14 -15.68 17.17
C ASP A 211 12.67 -15.66 16.73
N SER A 212 11.94 -14.60 17.04
CA SER A 212 10.56 -14.41 16.62
C SER A 212 10.42 -14.11 15.14
N SER A 213 9.19 -14.17 14.61
CA SER A 213 8.93 -13.72 13.24
C SER A 213 9.18 -12.22 13.08
N ALA A 214 8.89 -11.41 14.10
CA ALA A 214 9.15 -9.98 14.06
C ALA A 214 10.64 -9.63 13.93
N ALA A 215 11.50 -10.31 14.70
CA ALA A 215 12.94 -10.13 14.61
C ALA A 215 13.48 -10.59 13.24
N ARG A 216 13.01 -11.73 12.73
CA ARG A 216 13.44 -12.29 11.43
C ARG A 216 13.04 -11.45 10.23
N ASN A 217 11.89 -10.78 10.29
CA ASN A 217 11.41 -9.90 9.21
C ASN A 217 11.91 -8.45 9.36
N GLY A 218 12.75 -8.16 10.35
CA GLY A 218 13.37 -6.85 10.53
C GLY A 218 12.37 -5.75 10.90
N LEU A 219 11.37 -6.08 11.73
CA LEU A 219 10.56 -5.07 12.42
C LEU A 219 11.50 -4.18 13.25
N LEU A 220 11.23 -2.88 13.32
CA LEU A 220 12.08 -1.93 14.03
C LEU A 220 11.42 -1.45 15.31
N THR A 221 12.22 -1.27 16.37
CA THR A 221 11.79 -0.58 17.60
C THR A 221 11.71 0.94 17.35
N ASP A 222 11.07 1.67 18.26
CA ASP A 222 10.83 3.12 18.12
C ASP A 222 10.04 3.51 16.86
N HIS A 223 9.16 2.61 16.43
CA HIS A 223 8.19 2.82 15.39
C HIS A 223 6.77 2.69 15.96
N GLN A 224 5.85 3.51 15.45
CA GLN A 224 4.44 3.47 15.76
C GLN A 224 3.72 2.51 14.82
N LEU A 225 2.81 1.71 15.38
CA LEU A 225 1.85 0.89 14.64
C LEU A 225 0.78 1.81 13.99
N ILE A 226 0.64 1.72 12.67
CA ILE A 226 -0.34 2.51 11.91
C ILE A 226 -1.48 1.60 11.43
N GLU A 227 -1.16 0.45 10.83
CA GLU A 227 -2.17 -0.52 10.37
C GLU A 227 -1.81 -1.95 10.78
N VAL A 228 -2.82 -2.77 11.02
CA VAL A 228 -2.71 -4.23 11.20
C VAL A 228 -3.66 -4.91 10.22
N ASN A 229 -3.13 -5.74 9.33
CA ASN A 229 -3.84 -6.40 8.23
C ASN A 229 -4.67 -5.45 7.35
N GLY A 230 -4.17 -4.21 7.19
CA GLY A 230 -4.82 -3.14 6.45
C GLY A 230 -5.90 -2.39 7.24
N GLN A 231 -6.17 -2.76 8.49
CA GLN A 231 -7.03 -1.99 9.39
C GLN A 231 -6.21 -0.93 10.12
N ASN A 232 -6.64 0.32 10.07
CA ASN A 232 -5.99 1.41 10.80
C ASN A 232 -6.17 1.24 12.32
N VAL A 233 -5.07 1.38 13.08
CA VAL A 233 -5.04 1.24 14.55
C VAL A 233 -4.62 2.52 15.27
N VAL A 234 -4.39 3.63 14.54
CA VAL A 234 -3.94 4.90 15.10
C VAL A 234 -4.94 5.49 16.09
N GLY A 235 -4.54 5.64 17.36
CA GLY A 235 -5.39 6.20 18.42
C GLY A 235 -6.25 5.17 19.16
N LEU A 236 -6.17 3.89 18.79
CA LEU A 236 -6.76 2.80 19.57
C LEU A 236 -5.97 2.53 20.86
N LYS A 237 -6.63 1.90 21.85
CA LYS A 237 -5.95 1.45 23.07
C LYS A 237 -5.18 0.17 22.79
N ASP A 238 -4.13 -0.10 23.55
CA ASP A 238 -3.31 -1.31 23.37
C ASP A 238 -4.12 -2.62 23.45
N ALA A 239 -5.16 -2.65 24.29
CA ALA A 239 -6.09 -3.77 24.37
C ALA A 239 -6.89 -3.99 23.08
N ASP A 240 -7.35 -2.91 22.45
CA ASP A 240 -8.10 -2.96 21.19
C ASP A 240 -7.15 -3.43 20.04
N ILE A 241 -5.91 -2.93 20.04
CA ILE A 241 -4.86 -3.37 19.08
C ILE A 241 -4.53 -4.85 19.27
N GLY A 242 -4.41 -5.30 20.53
CA GLY A 242 -4.13 -6.69 20.87
C GLY A 242 -5.21 -7.62 20.35
N ALA A 243 -6.48 -7.26 20.56
CA ALA A 243 -7.62 -8.00 20.04
C ALA A 243 -7.61 -8.09 18.51
N ILE A 244 -7.23 -7.03 17.79
CA ILE A 244 -7.12 -7.03 16.31
C ILE A 244 -5.99 -7.97 15.85
N ILE A 245 -4.84 -7.95 16.52
CA ILE A 245 -3.72 -8.85 16.22
C ILE A 245 -4.11 -10.30 16.51
N ASP A 246 -4.76 -10.56 17.64
CA ASP A 246 -5.18 -11.89 18.08
C ASP A 246 -6.25 -12.49 17.16
N ALA A 247 -7.26 -11.70 16.78
CA ALA A 247 -8.28 -12.08 15.80
C ALA A 247 -7.71 -12.25 14.38
N GLY A 248 -6.54 -11.65 14.10
CA GLY A 248 -5.83 -11.85 12.85
C GLY A 248 -5.40 -13.31 12.65
N GLY A 249 -5.36 -13.75 11.38
CA GLY A 249 -4.93 -15.10 11.04
C GLY A 249 -3.44 -15.36 11.34
N ARG A 250 -2.95 -16.53 10.90
CA ARG A 250 -1.55 -16.92 11.10
C ARG A 250 -0.55 -15.91 10.52
N THR A 251 -0.90 -15.27 9.40
CA THR A 251 -0.06 -14.23 8.78
C THR A 251 -0.59 -12.87 9.20
N ILE A 252 0.27 -12.06 9.79
CA ILE A 252 -0.03 -10.69 10.23
C ILE A 252 0.84 -9.74 9.44
N THR A 253 0.21 -8.78 8.77
CA THR A 253 0.90 -7.68 8.08
C THR A 253 0.71 -6.41 8.89
N VAL A 254 1.81 -5.77 9.26
CA VAL A 254 1.77 -4.51 10.03
C VAL A 254 2.39 -3.40 9.21
N THR A 255 1.75 -2.24 9.22
CA THR A 255 2.31 -1.01 8.67
C THR A 255 2.80 -0.14 9.82
N VAL A 256 4.07 0.29 9.75
CA VAL A 256 4.74 1.06 10.81
C VAL A 256 5.30 2.37 10.29
N MET A 257 5.35 3.38 11.16
CA MET A 257 5.94 4.70 10.90
C MET A 257 6.96 5.04 11.99
N PRO A 258 8.11 5.67 11.69
CA PRO A 258 9.02 6.14 12.72
C PRO A 258 8.33 7.05 13.75
N SER A 259 8.53 6.82 15.05
CA SER A 259 7.80 7.55 16.10
C SER A 259 7.99 9.06 16.04
N VAL A 260 9.19 9.52 15.66
CA VAL A 260 9.49 10.96 15.52
C VAL A 260 8.54 11.61 14.50
N ILE A 261 8.34 10.98 13.34
CA ILE A 261 7.47 11.50 12.29
C ILE A 261 6.02 11.46 12.75
N TYR A 262 5.60 10.34 13.35
CA TYR A 262 4.25 10.18 13.89
C TYR A 262 3.91 11.30 14.89
N GLU A 263 4.79 11.56 15.87
CA GLU A 263 4.64 12.62 16.87
C GLU A 263 4.49 14.02 16.24
N HIS A 264 5.21 14.30 15.16
CA HIS A 264 5.07 15.55 14.41
C HIS A 264 3.73 15.66 13.68
N VAL A 265 3.23 14.56 13.11
CA VAL A 265 1.95 14.53 12.38
C VAL A 265 0.76 14.71 13.32
N VAL A 266 0.76 14.02 14.47
CA VAL A 266 -0.34 14.08 15.46
C VAL A 266 -0.19 15.23 16.46
N LYS A 267 0.86 16.06 16.33
CA LYS A 267 1.13 17.16 17.26
C LYS A 267 -0.10 18.07 17.41
N CYS A 268 -0.43 18.37 18.67
CA CYS A 268 -1.61 19.16 19.06
C CYS A 268 -2.97 18.52 18.75
N MET A 269 -3.03 17.19 18.61
CA MET A 269 -4.28 16.43 18.58
C MET A 269 -4.47 15.68 19.89
N GLY A 270 -5.68 15.75 20.46
CA GLY A 270 -6.01 14.98 21.66
C GLY A 270 -6.26 13.51 21.30
N ASN A 271 -5.70 12.58 22.07
CA ASN A 271 -5.87 11.13 21.85
C ASN A 271 -7.35 10.72 21.80
N SER A 272 -8.21 11.34 22.61
CA SER A 272 -9.66 11.09 22.61
C SER A 272 -10.34 11.49 21.30
N LEU A 273 -9.85 12.54 20.64
CA LEU A 273 -10.38 12.98 19.34
C LEU A 273 -10.02 11.98 18.25
N MET A 274 -8.78 11.49 18.27
CA MET A 274 -8.32 10.47 17.32
C MET A 274 -9.13 9.19 17.47
N LYS A 275 -9.25 8.66 18.69
CA LYS A 275 -10.05 7.45 18.93
C LYS A 275 -11.49 7.54 18.42
N LYS A 276 -12.11 8.73 18.52
CA LYS A 276 -13.52 8.93 18.17
C LYS A 276 -13.75 9.16 16.69
N LEU A 277 -12.88 9.94 16.05
CA LEU A 277 -13.12 10.41 14.68
C LEU A 277 -12.35 9.62 13.64
N MET A 278 -11.19 9.04 14.00
CA MET A 278 -10.32 8.39 13.04
C MET A 278 -11.02 7.20 12.38
N ASP A 279 -10.85 7.07 11.07
CA ASP A 279 -11.40 5.94 10.35
C ASP A 279 -10.59 4.67 10.63
N HIS A 280 -11.26 3.68 11.21
CA HIS A 280 -10.73 2.35 11.52
C HIS A 280 -11.38 1.26 10.66
N SER A 281 -12.09 1.67 9.60
CA SER A 281 -12.69 0.77 8.63
C SER A 281 -11.62 -0.09 7.95
N ILE A 282 -12.00 -1.31 7.58
CA ILE A 282 -11.13 -2.20 6.83
C ILE A 282 -11.39 -1.89 5.35
N PRO A 283 -10.36 -1.57 4.56
CA PRO A 283 -10.52 -1.31 3.14
C PRO A 283 -11.12 -2.52 2.41
N ASP A 284 -12.16 -2.25 1.62
CA ASP A 284 -12.72 -3.22 0.68
C ASP A 284 -11.72 -3.45 -0.46
N LEU A 285 -11.62 -4.70 -0.92
CA LEU A 285 -10.73 -5.16 -2.00
C LEU A 285 -11.50 -5.26 -3.30
#